data_AF-A0A227IJP3-F1
#
_entry.id   AF-A0A227IJP3-F1
#
_cell.length_a   1.000
_cell.length_b   1.000
_cell.length_c   1.000
_cell.angle_alpha   90.00
_cell.angle_beta   90.00
_cell.angle_gamma   90.00
#
_symmetry.space_group_name_H-M   'P 1'
#
loop_
_entity.id
_entity.type
_entity.pdbx_description
1 polymer ?
#
loop_
_entity_poly.entity_id
_entity_poly.type
_entity_poly.pdbx_seq_one_letter_code
_entity_poly.pdbx_strand_id
1 'polypeptide(L)' 'CIVWCMGGTQHTTGNNNTRAYCVLELALGNIGKSGGGANIFRGHDNVQGATDLGVLSDTLPGYYGLSEGAWRHWSKVWE' A
#
# COMPACT_ATOMS: atom_id res chain seq x y z
N CYS A 1 17.55 -5.22 -0.13
CA CYS A 1 16.69 -4.05 -0.39
C CYS A 1 16.36 -4.02 -1.87
N ILE A 2 15.07 -4.06 -2.17
CA ILE A 2 14.53 -3.87 -3.51
C ILE A 2 13.73 -2.57 -3.50
N VAL A 3 13.96 -1.72 -4.51
CA VAL A 3 13.22 -0.46 -4.71
C VAL A 3 12.61 -0.47 -6.11
N TRP A 4 11.31 -0.20 -6.22
CA TRP A 4 10.62 -0.13 -7.52
C TRP A 4 9.58 0.99 -7.56
N CYS A 5 9.13 1.36 -8.77
CA CYS A 5 8.07 2.34 -9.00
C CYS A 5 7.13 1.82 -10.11
N MET A 6 6.69 2.70 -11.02
CA MET A 6 5.75 2.38 -12.11
C MET A 6 6.20 1.24 -13.01
N GLY A 7 7.52 1.07 -13.21
CA GLY A 7 8.09 -0.05 -13.98
C GLY A 7 7.76 -1.43 -13.43
N GLY A 8 7.38 -1.56 -12.15
CA GLY A 8 6.92 -2.81 -11.55
C GLY A 8 5.39 -2.95 -11.45
N THR A 9 4.65 -1.83 -11.49
CA THR A 9 3.21 -1.81 -11.14
C THR A 9 2.28 -1.58 -12.34
N GLN A 10 2.69 -0.87 -13.39
CA GLN A 10 1.83 -0.55 -14.54
C GLN A 10 1.89 -1.62 -15.64
N HIS A 11 1.63 -2.86 -15.25
CA HIS A 11 1.55 -4.03 -16.13
C HIS A 11 0.30 -4.83 -15.80
N THR A 12 -0.20 -5.64 -16.74
CA THR A 12 -1.30 -6.59 -16.48
C THR A 12 -0.99 -7.55 -15.33
N THR A 13 0.30 -7.78 -15.06
CA THR A 13 0.82 -8.61 -13.97
C THR A 13 1.43 -7.81 -12.81
N GLY A 14 1.19 -6.50 -12.71
CA GLY A 14 1.84 -5.62 -11.73
C GLY A 14 1.67 -6.04 -10.27
N ASN A 15 0.50 -6.59 -9.92
CA ASN A 15 0.25 -7.18 -8.60
C ASN A 15 1.11 -8.42 -8.33
N ASN A 16 1.32 -9.27 -9.35
CA ASN A 16 2.18 -10.46 -9.23
C ASN A 16 3.65 -10.06 -9.12
N ASN A 17 4.10 -9.05 -9.87
CA ASN A 17 5.46 -8.51 -9.77
C ASN A 17 5.75 -7.99 -8.36
N THR A 18 4.86 -7.15 -7.83
CA THR A 18 4.97 -6.59 -6.46
C THR A 18 5.09 -7.71 -5.43
N ARG A 19 4.25 -8.75 -5.55
CA ARG A 19 4.28 -9.90 -4.65
C ARG A 19 5.58 -10.69 -4.76
N ALA A 20 6.12 -10.87 -5.97
CA ALA A 20 7.37 -11.58 -6.19
C ALA A 20 8.56 -10.85 -5.52
N TYR A 21 8.60 -9.52 -5.55
CA TYR A 21 9.63 -8.74 -4.85
C TYR A 21 9.56 -8.95 -3.33
N CYS A 22 8.36 -8.92 -2.75
CA CYS A 22 8.16 -9.17 -1.33
C CYS A 22 8.57 -10.60 -0.93
N VAL A 23 8.20 -11.61 -1.74
CA VAL A 23 8.58 -13.01 -1.51
C VAL A 23 10.10 -13.19 -1.57
N LEU A 24 10.78 -12.53 -2.52
CA LEU A 24 12.24 -12.58 -2.62
C LEU A 24 12.91 -11.98 -1.39
N GLU A 25 12.50 -10.80 -0.93
CA GLU A 25 13.07 -10.18 0.28
C GLU A 25 12.77 -11.01 1.55
N LEU A 26 11.62 -11.70 1.62
CA LEU A 26 11.33 -12.65 2.70
C LEU A 26 12.24 -13.88 2.64
N ALA A 27 12.41 -14.49 1.47
CA ALA A 27 13.24 -15.67 1.27
C ALA A 27 14.72 -15.41 1.60
N LEU A 28 15.21 -14.21 1.29
CA LEU A 28 16.57 -13.77 1.62
C LEU A 28 16.70 -13.28 3.08
N GLY A 29 15.60 -13.20 3.83
CA GLY A 29 15.60 -12.71 5.21
C GLY A 29 15.98 -11.23 5.32
N ASN A 30 15.64 -10.42 4.33
CA ASN A 30 15.95 -8.99 4.25
C ASN A 30 14.88 -8.10 4.89
N ILE A 31 13.71 -8.63 5.23
CA ILE A 31 12.64 -7.86 5.90
C ILE A 31 13.00 -7.55 7.36
N GLY A 32 12.73 -6.32 7.80
CA GLY A 32 12.92 -5.89 9.19
C GLY A 32 14.36 -5.53 9.58
N LYS A 33 15.28 -5.44 8.61
CA LYS A 33 16.70 -5.10 8.82
C LYS A 33 17.05 -3.76 8.16
N SER A 34 17.96 -3.01 8.78
CA SER A 34 18.53 -1.80 8.15
C SER A 34 19.23 -2.17 6.84
N GLY A 35 19.00 -1.38 5.78
CA GLY A 35 19.49 -1.67 4.43
C GLY A 35 18.76 -2.81 3.69
N GLY A 36 17.72 -3.40 4.29
CA GLY A 36 16.84 -4.39 3.68
C GLY A 36 15.49 -3.81 3.23
N GLY A 37 14.54 -4.69 2.90
CA GLY A 37 13.14 -4.32 2.67
C GLY A 37 12.70 -4.28 1.20
N ALA A 38 11.39 -4.37 1.01
CA ALA A 38 10.71 -4.24 -0.27
C ALA A 38 10.00 -2.87 -0.31
N ASN A 39 10.64 -1.89 -0.96
CA ASN A 39 10.26 -0.49 -0.88
C ASN A 39 9.66 0.01 -2.20
N ILE A 40 8.36 0.30 -2.20
CA ILE A 40 7.71 0.98 -3.33
C ILE A 40 7.97 2.48 -3.26
N PHE A 41 8.65 3.01 -4.28
CA PHE A 41 8.90 4.44 -4.42
C PHE A 41 7.62 5.12 -4.88
N ARG A 42 7.04 5.94 -4.00
CA ARG A 42 5.83 6.72 -4.29
C ARG A 42 6.18 7.95 -5.13
N GLY A 43 5.29 8.29 -6.07
CA GLY A 43 5.53 9.34 -7.07
C GLY A 43 5.23 10.75 -6.55
N HIS A 44 3.95 11.11 -6.47
CA HIS A 44 3.54 12.43 -6.00
C HIS A 44 3.81 12.62 -4.50
N ASP A 45 4.15 13.86 -4.15
CA ASP A 45 4.50 14.36 -2.82
C ASP A 45 3.64 13.82 -1.68
N ASN A 46 2.32 13.73 -1.85
CA ASN A 46 1.39 13.25 -0.84
C ASN A 46 0.48 12.10 -1.31
N VAL A 47 0.92 11.29 -2.28
CA VAL A 47 0.11 10.13 -2.72
C VAL A 47 -0.09 9.10 -1.59
N GLN A 48 0.86 9.04 -0.65
CA GLN A 48 0.73 8.22 0.56
C GLN A 48 -0.38 8.78 1.46
N GLY A 49 -0.33 10.06 1.83
CA GLY A 49 -1.36 10.67 2.69
C GLY A 49 -2.74 10.73 2.04
N ALA A 50 -2.83 10.93 0.72
CA ALA A 50 -4.10 10.85 0.00
C ALA A 50 -4.73 9.45 0.11
N THR A 51 -3.91 8.40 0.03
CA THR A 51 -4.37 7.02 0.25
C THR A 51 -4.78 6.81 1.70
N ASP A 52 -3.98 7.31 2.65
CA ASP A 52 -4.26 7.19 4.10
C ASP A 52 -5.57 7.88 4.49
N LEU A 53 -5.96 8.95 3.79
CA LEU A 53 -7.24 9.66 3.97
C LEU A 53 -8.40 9.10 3.16
N GLY A 54 -8.23 7.95 2.50
CA GLY A 54 -9.30 7.29 1.75
C GLY A 54 -9.74 8.04 0.49
N VAL A 55 -8.83 8.75 -0.18
CA VAL A 55 -9.09 9.36 -1.51
C VAL A 55 -9.05 8.28 -2.60
N LEU A 56 -9.84 7.23 -2.40
CA LEU A 56 -10.01 6.05 -3.25
C LEU A 56 -11.49 5.63 -3.22
N SER A 57 -11.94 4.88 -4.23
CA SER A 57 -13.34 4.49 -4.35
C SER A 57 -13.76 3.31 -3.45
N ASP A 58 -12.81 2.62 -2.83
CA ASP A 58 -12.98 1.32 -2.19
C ASP A 58 -12.57 1.29 -0.71
N THR A 59 -12.10 2.41 -0.16
CA THR A 59 -11.63 2.51 1.22
C THR A 59 -12.10 3.79 1.90
N LEU A 60 -12.24 3.71 3.22
CA LEU A 60 -12.41 4.84 4.15
C LEU A 60 -11.05 5.21 4.74
N PRO A 61 -10.91 6.39 5.37
CA PRO A 61 -9.65 6.81 5.93
C PRO A 61 -9.08 5.77 6.92
N GLY A 62 -7.76 5.65 6.96
CA GLY A 62 -7.04 4.63 7.73
C GLY A 62 -7.09 3.23 7.13
N TYR A 63 -7.34 3.09 5.82
CA TYR A 63 -7.44 1.80 5.10
C TYR A 63 -8.61 0.91 5.54
N TYR A 64 -9.67 1.51 6.09
CA TYR A 64 -10.88 0.78 6.45
C TYR A 64 -11.65 0.41 5.17
N GLY A 65 -12.12 -0.84 5.05
CA GLY A 65 -13.00 -1.22 3.94
C GLY A 65 -14.41 -0.63 4.09
N LEU A 66 -15.24 -0.78 3.05
CA LEU A 66 -16.64 -0.27 3.03
C LEU A 66 -17.66 -1.14 3.77
N SER A 67 -17.20 -1.96 4.73
CA SER A 67 -18.10 -2.79 5.55
C SER A 67 -18.99 -1.93 6.44
N GLU A 68 -20.17 -2.44 6.82
CA GLU A 68 -21.12 -1.69 7.65
C GLU A 68 -20.52 -1.17 8.96
N GLY A 69 -19.71 -1.99 9.65
CA GLY A 69 -19.07 -1.59 10.90
C GLY A 69 -18.09 -0.42 10.72
N ALA A 70 -17.29 -0.46 9.65
CA ALA A 70 -16.36 0.62 9.31
C ALA A 70 -17.10 1.90 8.94
N TRP A 71 -18.19 1.79 8.16
CA TRP A 71 -19.01 2.94 7.79
C TRP A 71 -19.68 3.59 9.00
N ARG A 72 -20.25 2.78 9.92
CA ARG A 72 -20.85 3.28 11.17
C ARG A 72 -19.83 3.96 12.09
N HIS A 73 -18.57 3.56 12.06
CA HIS A 73 -17.51 4.24 12.81
C HIS A 73 -17.27 5.63 12.22
N TRP A 74 -16.98 5.71 10.93
CA TRP A 74 -16.66 6.98 10.27
C TRP A 74 -17.84 7.95 10.21
N SER A 75 -19.07 7.46 10.03
CA SER A 75 -20.26 8.33 10.06
C SER A 75 -20.38 9.09 11.38
N LYS A 76 -20.04 8.45 12.52
CA LYS A 76 -20.05 9.09 13.84
C LYS A 76 -18.93 10.09 14.06
N VAL A 77 -17.82 9.96 13.33
CA VAL A 77 -16.69 10.91 13.40
C VAL A 77 -17.04 12.21 12.67
N TRP A 78 -17.96 12.14 11.70
CA TRP A 78 -18.40 13.29 10.90
C TRP A 78 -19.67 13.97 11.41
N GLU A 79 -20.33 13.39 12.42
CA GLU A 79 -21.39 14.05 13.20
C GLU A 79 -20.80 15.11 14.15
#